data_AF-A0A932XNU0-F1
#
_entry.id   AF-A0A932XNU0-F1
#
_cell.length_a   1.000
_cell.length_b   1.000
_cell.length_c   1.000
_cell.angle_alpha   90.00
_cell.angle_beta   90.00
_cell.angle_gamma   90.00
#
_symmetry.space_group_name_H-M   'P 1'
#
loop_
_entity.id
_entity.type
_entity.pdbx_description
1 polymer ?
#
loop_
_entity_poly.entity_id
_entity_poly.type
_entity_poly.pdbx_seq_one_letter_code
_entity_poly.pdbx_strand_id
1 'polypeptide(L)'
;MTRQFSGQSAWRPIARGSPRARRPASAPASAALLLAGALLLGACTGQIGLRQAQDQTCARARLDAAARLFDDARQQTIKHYTTRVNQALHAAYYASADSIAVARSIRRCWDFDRTYKTEAIELIRTNILLQRMVKLNMRDPEPLVATTLLQEQYHEIFDHDIDALNVGPN
;
A
#
# COMPACT_ATOMS: atom_id res chain seq x y z
N MET A 1 35.62 43.79 -21.44
CA MET A 1 34.60 44.83 -21.65
C MET A 1 33.34 44.37 -20.94
N THR A 2 32.70 45.03 -19.98
CA THR A 2 32.93 46.27 -19.24
C THR A 2 31.93 46.21 -18.08
N ARG A 3 32.34 46.59 -16.86
CA ARG A 3 31.43 46.81 -15.73
C ARG A 3 30.50 47.98 -16.04
N GLN A 4 29.29 48.01 -15.48
CA GLN A 4 28.75 49.25 -14.94
C GLN A 4 27.69 49.04 -13.84
N PHE A 5 28.10 49.47 -12.65
CA PHE A 5 27.28 49.86 -11.51
C PHE A 5 26.71 51.27 -11.77
N SER A 6 25.47 51.53 -11.36
CA SER A 6 24.97 52.73 -10.63
C SER A 6 23.44 52.69 -10.68
N GLY A 7 22.67 53.22 -9.73
CA GLY A 7 23.02 54.22 -8.76
C GLY A 7 22.11 54.21 -7.54
N GLN A 8 22.67 54.85 -6.51
CA GLN A 8 22.05 55.21 -5.25
C GLN A 8 21.11 56.40 -5.48
N SER A 9 20.04 56.52 -4.69
CA SER A 9 19.64 57.82 -4.18
C SER A 9 18.96 57.69 -2.83
N ALA A 10 19.60 58.34 -1.86
CA ALA A 10 19.19 58.47 -0.48
C ALA A 10 18.12 59.56 -0.34
N TRP A 11 17.17 59.35 0.56
CA TRP A 11 16.43 60.43 1.21
C TRP A 11 16.29 60.14 2.72
N ARG A 12 16.78 61.09 3.51
CA ARG A 12 16.63 61.32 4.95
C ARG A 12 16.61 62.86 5.10
N PRO A 13 16.25 63.48 6.25
CA PRO A 13 15.59 62.99 7.47
C PRO A 13 14.55 64.01 8.04
N ILE A 14 14.22 63.88 9.35
CA ILE A 14 13.77 64.90 10.35
C ILE A 14 12.25 64.80 10.65
N ALA A 15 11.70 64.75 11.88
CA ALA A 15 12.19 65.06 13.23
C ALA A 15 11.38 64.33 14.34
N ARG A 16 12.08 64.16 15.48
CA ARG A 16 11.67 64.37 16.90
C ARG A 16 10.23 64.07 17.35
N GLY A 17 10.15 63.22 18.37
CA GLY A 17 9.07 63.23 19.36
C GLY A 17 9.11 62.03 20.29
N SER A 18 9.93 62.07 21.35
CA SER A 18 9.80 61.16 22.48
C SER A 18 8.90 61.80 23.54
N PRO A 19 8.02 61.01 24.18
CA PRO A 19 7.97 61.11 25.63
C PRO A 19 7.86 59.76 26.36
N ARG A 20 8.52 59.79 27.51
CA ARG A 20 8.48 58.95 28.71
C ARG A 20 7.35 57.93 28.88
N ALA A 21 7.80 56.70 29.10
CA ALA A 21 7.50 55.82 30.24
C ALA A 21 6.16 55.98 30.99
N ARG A 22 5.31 54.94 30.87
CA ARG A 22 4.56 54.35 31.98
C ARG A 22 4.64 52.82 31.89
N ARG A 23 5.21 52.17 32.91
CA ARG A 23 4.99 50.75 33.25
C ARG A 23 3.70 50.66 34.09
N PRO A 24 3.24 49.45 34.49
CA PRO A 24 2.96 48.25 33.69
C PRO A 24 1.52 47.77 33.98
N ALA A 25 0.94 46.94 33.11
CA ALA A 25 -0.23 46.15 33.50
C ALA A 25 -0.07 44.73 32.96
N SER A 26 0.06 43.83 33.92
CA SER A 26 0.14 42.37 33.84
C SER A 26 -1.09 41.75 33.17
N ALA A 27 -0.88 40.89 32.17
CA ALA A 27 -1.76 39.77 31.83
C ALA A 27 -1.02 38.80 30.88
N PRO A 28 -1.33 37.50 30.90
CA PRO A 28 -0.32 36.45 30.98
C PRO A 28 0.26 36.01 29.64
N ALA A 29 1.59 35.84 29.62
CA ALA A 29 2.41 35.31 28.52
C ALA A 29 2.17 33.82 28.20
N SER A 30 1.03 33.25 28.59
CA SER A 30 0.80 31.80 28.55
C SER A 30 -0.03 31.33 27.36
N ALA A 31 -0.70 32.23 26.62
CA ALA A 31 -1.53 31.85 25.46
C ALA A 31 -0.78 31.84 24.12
N ALA A 32 0.29 32.64 23.98
CA ALA A 32 1.04 32.75 22.73
C ALA A 32 2.02 31.59 22.49
N LEU A 33 2.46 30.90 23.55
CA LEU A 33 3.37 29.74 23.44
C LEU A 33 2.64 28.42 23.11
N LEU A 34 1.33 28.32 23.36
CA LEU A 34 0.56 27.11 23.05
C LEU A 34 0.13 27.03 21.58
N LEU A 35 -0.03 28.15 20.89
CA LEU A 35 -0.34 28.19 19.46
C LEU A 35 0.88 27.93 18.56
N ALA A 36 2.09 28.24 19.02
CA ALA A 36 3.32 27.93 18.29
C ALA A 36 3.74 26.45 18.41
N GLY A 37 3.38 25.78 19.52
CA GLY A 37 3.64 24.34 19.70
C GLY A 37 2.76 23.42 18.84
N ALA A 38 1.53 23.84 18.54
CA ALA A 38 0.58 23.04 17.78
C ALA A 38 0.89 22.95 16.27
N LEU A 39 1.64 23.91 15.71
CA LEU A 39 1.99 23.94 14.28
C LEU A 39 3.22 23.10 13.92
N LEU A 40 4.04 22.70 14.90
CA LEU A 40 5.26 21.90 14.66
C LEU A 40 5.06 20.39 14.83
N LEU A 41 3.96 19.95 15.45
CA LEU A 41 3.64 18.52 15.60
C LEU A 41 2.83 17.94 14.43
N GLY A 42 2.31 18.76 13.52
CA GLY A 42 1.53 18.33 12.35
C GLY A 42 2.35 17.97 11.11
N ALA A 43 3.66 18.29 11.07
CA ALA A 43 4.48 18.15 9.87
C ALA A 43 5.01 16.73 9.63
N CYS A 44 4.98 15.84 10.62
CA CYS A 44 5.54 14.48 10.49
C CYS A 44 4.52 13.40 10.10
N THR A 45 3.22 13.66 10.19
CA THR A 45 2.20 12.65 9.84
C THR A 45 1.86 12.62 8.35
N GLY A 46 2.08 13.73 7.62
CA GLY A 46 1.81 13.81 6.18
C GLY A 46 2.84 13.11 5.27
N GLN A 47 4.06 12.87 5.77
CA GLN A 47 5.13 12.26 4.97
C GLN A 47 5.05 10.73 4.90
N ILE A 48 4.30 10.10 5.81
CA ILE A 48 4.16 8.64 5.87
C ILE A 48 3.22 8.16 4.74
N GLY A 49 2.15 8.92 4.45
CA GLY A 49 1.20 8.58 3.38
C GLY A 49 1.75 8.82 1.97
N LEU A 50 2.55 9.88 1.76
CA LEU A 50 3.12 10.19 0.44
C LEU A 50 4.29 9.27 0.06
N ARG A 51 5.04 8.73 1.02
CA ARG A 51 6.11 7.74 0.75
C ARG A 51 5.58 6.36 0.34
N GLN A 52 4.44 5.93 0.86
CA GLN A 52 3.82 4.66 0.44
C GLN A 52 3.27 4.71 -0.98
N ALA A 53 2.87 5.89 -1.47
CA ALA A 53 2.40 6.07 -2.83
C ALA A 53 3.53 6.20 -3.88
N GLN A 54 4.78 6.44 -3.46
CA GLN A 54 5.87 6.78 -4.37
C GLN A 54 6.66 5.60 -4.94
N ASP A 55 6.49 4.36 -4.45
CA ASP A 55 7.27 3.20 -4.90
C ASP A 55 6.43 1.93 -5.17
N GLN A 56 5.11 2.04 -5.39
CA GLN A 56 4.35 0.90 -5.87
C GLN A 56 4.55 0.71 -7.37
N THR A 57 5.60 -0.03 -7.72
CA THR A 57 5.81 -0.51 -9.09
C THR A 57 4.81 -1.62 -9.43
N CYS A 58 4.56 -1.89 -10.72
CA CYS A 58 3.57 -2.89 -11.14
C CYS A 58 3.91 -4.27 -10.57
N ALA A 59 5.18 -4.70 -10.67
CA ALA A 59 5.61 -5.99 -10.17
C ALA A 59 5.47 -6.07 -8.64
N ARG A 60 5.83 -4.99 -7.92
CA ARG A 60 5.72 -4.92 -6.46
C ARG A 60 4.26 -5.03 -6.01
N ALA A 61 3.36 -4.28 -6.62
CA ALA A 61 1.94 -4.31 -6.30
C ALA A 61 1.35 -5.73 -6.49
N ARG A 62 1.73 -6.41 -7.59
CA ARG A 62 1.29 -7.80 -7.85
C ARG A 62 1.90 -8.81 -6.88
N LEU A 63 3.17 -8.64 -6.52
CA LEU A 63 3.81 -9.48 -5.49
C LEU A 63 3.13 -9.34 -4.14
N ASP A 64 2.88 -8.10 -3.70
CA ASP A 64 2.22 -7.83 -2.43
C ASP A 64 0.78 -8.38 -2.42
N ALA A 65 0.05 -8.27 -3.55
CA ALA A 65 -1.27 -8.88 -3.70
C ALA A 65 -1.21 -10.42 -3.63
N ALA A 66 -0.29 -11.04 -4.36
CA ALA A 66 -0.09 -12.49 -4.31
C ALA A 66 0.30 -12.98 -2.91
N ALA A 67 1.15 -12.24 -2.20
CA ALA A 67 1.58 -12.57 -0.84
C ALA A 67 0.41 -12.50 0.15
N ARG A 68 -0.47 -11.48 0.05
CA ARG A 68 -1.67 -11.38 0.87
C ARG A 68 -2.63 -12.56 0.67
N LEU A 69 -2.82 -12.98 -0.58
CA LEU A 69 -3.63 -14.17 -0.90
C LEU A 69 -3.02 -15.46 -0.34
N PHE A 70 -1.70 -15.59 -0.37
CA PHE A 70 -0.99 -16.70 0.27
C PHE A 70 -1.17 -16.69 1.79
N ASP A 71 -1.07 -15.51 2.42
CA ASP A 71 -1.27 -15.36 3.86
C ASP A 71 -2.71 -15.70 4.27
N ASP A 72 -3.71 -15.26 3.51
CA ASP A 72 -5.11 -15.68 3.74
C ASP A 72 -5.25 -17.20 3.60
N ALA A 73 -4.69 -17.80 2.54
CA ALA A 73 -4.70 -19.25 2.37
C ALA A 73 -4.09 -20.00 3.58
N ARG A 74 -2.98 -19.50 4.10
CA ARG A 74 -2.33 -20.03 5.30
C ARG A 74 -3.22 -19.86 6.53
N GLN A 75 -3.84 -18.70 6.72
CA GLN A 75 -4.75 -18.44 7.84
C GLN A 75 -5.98 -19.34 7.80
N GLN A 76 -6.59 -19.54 6.63
CA GLN A 76 -7.71 -20.47 6.47
C GLN A 76 -7.29 -21.93 6.74
N THR A 77 -6.08 -22.32 6.34
CA THR A 77 -5.53 -23.65 6.66
C THR A 77 -5.37 -23.82 8.18
N ILE A 78 -4.83 -22.81 8.88
CA ILE A 78 -4.72 -22.82 10.35
C ILE A 78 -6.12 -22.87 10.99
N LYS A 79 -7.08 -22.11 10.45
CA LYS A 79 -8.48 -22.13 10.90
C LYS A 79 -9.06 -23.54 10.81
N HIS A 80 -8.82 -24.27 9.71
CA HIS A 80 -9.26 -25.66 9.61
C HIS A 80 -8.67 -26.54 10.73
N TYR A 81 -7.37 -26.45 10.98
CA TYR A 81 -6.75 -27.28 12.01
C TYR A 81 -7.18 -26.94 13.44
N THR A 82 -7.57 -25.69 13.69
CA THR A 82 -8.04 -25.23 15.00
C THR A 82 -9.53 -25.51 15.21
N THR A 83 -10.39 -25.30 14.21
CA THR A 83 -11.85 -25.39 14.35
C THR A 83 -12.48 -26.62 13.69
N ARG A 84 -11.71 -27.39 12.92
CA ARG A 84 -12.16 -28.54 12.11
C ARG A 84 -13.23 -28.21 11.06
N VAL A 85 -13.34 -26.94 10.67
CA VAL A 85 -14.29 -26.49 9.63
C VAL A 85 -13.73 -26.81 8.24
N ASN A 86 -14.43 -27.65 7.47
CA ASN A 86 -13.98 -28.06 6.12
C ASN A 86 -14.03 -26.91 5.09
N GLN A 87 -14.98 -25.98 5.21
CA GLN A 87 -15.07 -24.82 4.32
C GLN A 87 -13.78 -23.99 4.30
N ALA A 88 -13.04 -23.96 5.42
CA ALA A 88 -11.76 -23.27 5.50
C ALA A 88 -10.68 -23.92 4.61
N LEU A 89 -10.72 -25.23 4.37
CA LEU A 89 -9.81 -25.87 3.40
C LEU A 89 -10.14 -25.47 1.95
N HIS A 90 -11.43 -25.36 1.61
CA HIS A 90 -11.83 -24.85 0.28
C HIS A 90 -11.36 -23.42 0.09
N ALA A 91 -11.62 -22.53 1.05
CA ALA A 91 -11.15 -21.15 1.01
C ALA A 91 -9.62 -21.07 0.90
N ALA A 92 -8.89 -21.89 1.67
CA ALA A 92 -7.44 -21.98 1.59
C ALA A 92 -6.95 -22.40 0.20
N TYR A 93 -7.61 -23.38 -0.42
CA TYR A 93 -7.23 -23.88 -1.74
C TYR A 93 -7.38 -22.79 -2.81
N TYR A 94 -8.53 -22.11 -2.85
CA TYR A 94 -8.80 -21.07 -3.84
C TYR A 94 -7.93 -19.83 -3.63
N ALA A 95 -7.79 -19.33 -2.41
CA ALA A 95 -6.88 -18.21 -2.12
C ALA A 95 -5.43 -18.52 -2.53
N SER A 96 -4.97 -19.76 -2.34
CA SER A 96 -3.65 -20.19 -2.81
C SER A 96 -3.57 -20.31 -4.34
N ALA A 97 -4.64 -20.74 -5.02
CA ALA A 97 -4.70 -20.79 -6.48
C ALA A 97 -4.63 -19.37 -7.08
N ASP A 98 -5.35 -18.43 -6.50
CA ASP A 98 -5.36 -17.03 -6.91
C ASP A 98 -4.00 -16.38 -6.64
N SER A 99 -3.38 -16.66 -5.49
CA SER A 99 -1.99 -16.25 -5.21
C SER A 99 -1.02 -16.68 -6.31
N ILE A 100 -1.10 -17.94 -6.77
CA ILE A 100 -0.28 -18.45 -7.88
C ILE A 100 -0.59 -17.71 -9.18
N ALA A 101 -1.87 -17.48 -9.49
CA ALA A 101 -2.29 -16.80 -10.71
C ALA A 101 -1.76 -15.36 -10.75
N VAL A 102 -1.91 -14.62 -9.65
CA VAL A 102 -1.38 -13.25 -9.50
C VAL A 102 0.14 -13.26 -9.57
N ALA A 103 0.83 -14.17 -8.89
CA ALA A 103 2.29 -14.27 -8.96
C ALA A 103 2.79 -14.57 -10.38
N ARG A 104 2.09 -15.43 -11.14
CA ARG A 104 2.43 -15.69 -12.55
C ARG A 104 2.20 -14.48 -13.45
N SER A 105 1.27 -13.59 -13.09
CA SER A 105 0.96 -12.39 -13.85
C SER A 105 2.05 -11.33 -13.75
N ILE A 106 2.96 -11.40 -12.77
CA ILE A 106 4.09 -10.45 -12.58
C ILE A 106 4.95 -10.32 -13.85
N ARG A 107 5.11 -11.40 -14.63
CA ARG A 107 5.84 -11.39 -15.91
C ARG A 107 5.30 -10.42 -16.96
N ARG A 108 4.07 -9.92 -16.77
CA ARG A 108 3.41 -8.96 -17.66
C ARG A 108 3.66 -7.51 -17.25
N CYS A 109 4.35 -7.26 -16.13
CA CYS A 109 4.69 -5.92 -15.68
C CYS A 109 5.87 -5.35 -16.46
N TRP A 110 5.87 -4.04 -16.65
CA TRP A 110 6.92 -3.31 -17.37
C TRP A 110 8.24 -3.25 -16.60
N ASP A 111 8.19 -3.32 -15.27
CA ASP A 111 9.33 -3.34 -14.35
C ASP A 111 9.78 -4.77 -13.97
N PHE A 112 9.40 -5.77 -14.76
CA PHE A 112 9.77 -7.16 -14.48
C PHE A 112 11.28 -7.39 -14.60
N ASP A 113 11.90 -7.81 -13.50
CA ASP A 113 13.34 -8.07 -13.42
C ASP A 113 13.65 -9.45 -12.81
N ARG A 114 14.95 -9.74 -12.62
CA ARG A 114 15.40 -11.00 -12.02
C ARG A 114 14.99 -11.14 -10.55
N THR A 115 14.92 -10.03 -9.82
CA THR A 115 14.57 -9.99 -8.40
C THR A 115 13.12 -10.43 -8.23
N TYR A 116 12.19 -9.76 -8.90
CA TYR A 116 10.77 -10.06 -8.88
C TYR A 116 10.45 -11.44 -9.47
N LYS A 117 11.19 -11.88 -10.49
CA LYS A 117 11.08 -13.25 -10.99
C LYS A 117 11.38 -14.28 -9.90
N THR A 118 12.43 -14.05 -9.11
CA THR A 118 12.86 -14.99 -8.07
C THR A 118 11.84 -15.05 -6.94
N GLU A 119 11.39 -13.89 -6.48
CA GLU A 119 10.34 -13.78 -5.45
C GLU A 119 9.03 -14.44 -5.90
N ALA A 120 8.59 -14.19 -7.14
CA ALA A 120 7.40 -14.82 -7.69
C ALA A 120 7.51 -16.36 -7.75
N ILE A 121 8.67 -16.88 -8.18
CA ILE A 121 8.90 -18.34 -8.25
C ILE A 121 8.89 -18.96 -6.85
N GLU A 122 9.50 -18.32 -5.87
CA GLU A 122 9.50 -18.79 -4.49
C GLU A 122 8.07 -18.83 -3.94
N LEU A 123 7.32 -17.75 -4.11
CA LEU A 123 5.93 -17.67 -3.66
C LEU A 123 5.05 -18.74 -4.33
N ILE A 124 5.22 -18.98 -5.63
CA ILE A 124 4.51 -20.05 -6.36
C ILE A 124 4.88 -21.43 -5.81
N ARG A 125 6.17 -21.70 -5.57
CA ARG A 125 6.62 -22.99 -5.03
C ARG A 125 6.02 -23.26 -3.66
N THR A 126 6.03 -22.26 -2.78
CA THR A 126 5.47 -22.38 -1.43
C THR A 126 3.94 -22.56 -1.47
N ASN A 127 3.24 -21.85 -2.36
CA ASN A 127 1.81 -22.07 -2.60
C ASN A 127 1.51 -23.51 -3.06
N ILE A 128 2.29 -24.07 -3.99
CA ILE A 128 2.08 -25.45 -4.46
C ILE A 128 2.21 -26.46 -3.31
N LEU A 129 3.15 -26.24 -2.39
CA LEU A 129 3.29 -27.07 -1.19
C LEU A 129 2.07 -26.94 -0.26
N LEU A 130 1.59 -25.71 -0.04
CA LEU A 130 0.37 -25.46 0.74
C LEU A 130 -0.85 -26.14 0.11
N GLN A 131 -1.07 -25.97 -1.20
CA GLN A 131 -2.17 -26.62 -1.91
C GLN A 131 -2.12 -28.15 -1.79
N ARG A 132 -0.93 -28.75 -1.87
CA ARG A 132 -0.79 -30.20 -1.68
C ARG A 132 -1.23 -30.60 -0.27
N MET A 133 -0.82 -29.88 0.77
CA MET A 133 -1.27 -30.15 2.15
C MET A 133 -2.78 -29.97 2.29
N VAL A 134 -3.33 -28.88 1.76
CA VAL A 134 -4.78 -28.61 1.81
C VAL A 134 -5.56 -29.74 1.12
N LYS A 135 -5.20 -30.12 -0.12
CA LYS A 135 -5.87 -31.20 -0.87
C LYS A 135 -5.88 -32.53 -0.13
N LEU A 136 -4.79 -32.90 0.54
CA LEU A 136 -4.72 -34.14 1.32
C LEU A 136 -5.70 -34.17 2.51
N ASN A 137 -6.13 -33.01 2.98
CA ASN A 137 -7.07 -32.88 4.11
C ASN A 137 -8.52 -32.63 3.65
N MET A 138 -8.75 -32.37 2.36
CA MET A 138 -10.10 -32.21 1.82
C MET A 138 -10.78 -33.57 1.68
N ARG A 139 -12.04 -33.65 2.12
CA ARG A 139 -12.82 -34.89 2.16
C ARG A 139 -13.29 -35.35 0.76
N ASP A 140 -13.41 -34.42 -0.19
CA ASP A 140 -13.64 -34.69 -1.60
C ASP A 140 -12.54 -34.02 -2.45
N PRO A 141 -11.57 -34.78 -2.97
CA PRO A 141 -10.47 -34.28 -3.78
C PRO A 141 -10.82 -34.19 -5.28
N GLU A 142 -12.09 -34.23 -5.67
CA GLU A 142 -12.57 -34.11 -7.05
C GLU A 142 -12.98 -32.65 -7.34
N PRO A 143 -12.02 -31.74 -7.63
CA PRO A 143 -12.35 -30.43 -8.14
C PRO A 143 -13.09 -30.54 -9.47
N LEU A 144 -12.95 -31.66 -10.20
CA LEU A 144 -13.55 -31.88 -11.50
C LEU A 144 -15.07 -31.73 -11.46
N VAL A 145 -15.75 -32.33 -10.47
CA VAL A 145 -17.22 -32.28 -10.31
C VAL A 145 -17.71 -30.88 -9.99
N ALA A 146 -17.02 -30.15 -9.09
CA ALA A 146 -17.38 -28.77 -8.78
C ALA A 146 -17.09 -27.82 -9.94
N THR A 147 -15.96 -27.99 -10.64
CA THR A 147 -15.61 -27.16 -11.82
C THR A 147 -16.48 -27.46 -13.04
N THR A 148 -16.94 -28.71 -13.23
CA THR A 148 -17.90 -29.02 -14.31
C THR A 148 -19.29 -28.47 -14.02
N LEU A 149 -19.70 -28.42 -12.75
CA LEU A 149 -21.00 -27.87 -12.37
C LEU A 149 -21.03 -26.34 -12.31
N LEU A 150 -19.89 -25.66 -12.11
CA LEU A 150 -19.82 -24.21 -11.88
C LEU A 150 -18.95 -23.47 -12.91
N GLN A 151 -18.61 -24.11 -14.03
CA GLN A 151 -17.68 -23.58 -15.03
C GLN A 151 -18.10 -22.22 -15.60
N GLU A 152 -19.41 -22.04 -15.84
CA GLU A 152 -19.97 -20.79 -16.40
C GLU A 152 -19.82 -19.61 -15.42
N GLN A 153 -20.08 -19.84 -14.13
CA GLN A 153 -19.97 -18.79 -13.11
C GLN A 153 -18.53 -18.43 -12.76
N TYR A 154 -17.61 -19.39 -12.91
CA TYR A 154 -16.19 -19.17 -12.58
C TYR A 154 -15.48 -18.29 -13.63
N HIS A 155 -15.91 -18.28 -14.89
CA HIS A 155 -15.34 -17.37 -15.90
C HIS A 155 -15.89 -15.94 -15.75
N GLU A 156 -17.19 -15.78 -15.50
CA GLU A 156 -17.81 -14.45 -15.36
C GLU A 156 -17.25 -13.65 -14.17
N ILE A 157 -16.96 -14.30 -13.04
CA ILE A 157 -16.42 -13.63 -11.85
C ILE A 157 -14.96 -13.20 -12.07
N PHE A 158 -14.15 -14.07 -12.69
CA PHE A 158 -12.72 -13.78 -12.87
C PHE A 158 -12.44 -12.79 -14.00
N ASP A 159 -13.22 -12.79 -15.09
CA ASP A 159 -13.05 -11.79 -16.15
C ASP A 159 -13.43 -10.38 -15.64
N HIS A 160 -14.49 -10.28 -14.83
CA HIS A 160 -14.89 -9.01 -14.21
C HIS A 160 -13.84 -8.44 -13.24
N ASP A 161 -13.16 -9.29 -12.47
CA ASP A 161 -12.13 -8.86 -11.51
C ASP A 161 -10.79 -8.51 -12.19
N ILE A 162 -10.48 -9.15 -13.33
CA ILE A 162 -9.30 -8.79 -14.15
C ILE A 162 -9.54 -7.47 -14.88
N ASP A 163 -10.76 -7.22 -15.36
CA ASP A 163 -11.12 -5.96 -16.02
C ASP A 163 -11.26 -4.79 -15.03
N ALA A 164 -11.68 -5.06 -13.78
CA ALA A 164 -11.68 -4.07 -12.70
C ALA A 164 -10.26 -3.60 -12.33
N LEU A 165 -9.23 -4.43 -12.58
CA LEU A 165 -7.82 -4.06 -12.41
C LEU A 165 -7.24 -3.27 -13.60
N ASN A 166 -8.00 -3.09 -14.69
CA ASN A 166 -7.62 -2.32 -15.88
C ASN A 166 -8.21 -0.88 -15.93
N VAL A 167 -8.70 -0.35 -14.81
CA VAL A 167 -9.11 1.07 -14.69
C VAL A 167 -7.99 1.84 -13.97
N GLY A 168 -7.15 2.70 -14.56
CA GLY A 168 -7.05 3.34 -15.89
C GLY A 168 -5.75 4.21 -15.91
N PRO A 169 -5.65 5.34 -16.65
CA PRO A 169 -6.62 5.96 -17.54
C PRO A 169 -6.08 6.18 -18.98
N ASN A 170 -6.96 6.74 -19.82
CA ASN A 170 -6.69 7.29 -21.16
C ASN A 170 -5.38 8.08 -21.29
#